data_AF-A0A2D6IWF9-F1
#
_entry.id   AF-A0A2D6IWF9-F1
#
_cell.length_a   1.000
_cell.length_b   1.000
_cell.length_c   1.000
_cell.angle_alpha   90.00
_cell.angle_beta   90.00
_cell.angle_gamma   90.00
#
_symmetry.space_group_name_H-M   'P 1'
#
loop_
_entity.id
_entity.type
_entity.pdbx_description
1 polymer ?
#
loop_
_entity_poly.entity_id
_entity_poly.type
_entity_poly.pdbx_seq_one_letter_code
_entity_poly.pdbx_strand_id
1 'polypeptide(L)'
;MIRLFVVVLLGLSLAAPAETDAAKRMVLFGVDGMDPTLLQQFMDDGDMPNLKKLAAAGGFMPLATSIPAQSPVAWSDFITGMNPGGHGIFDFIALDRETMLPYLSSARVERSGREPLAIGRWRIPLSAEETVLMRDGQAFWEVLDEAGIPATIFRVPVNYPPIPAGERALSGMGTPDLRGTSGIFSFITTDPSRQSVEVSGGEIIVAKRTGTVIGAELAGPANAFLENAPRSVVPVTVHLDVEHPVALINIGDQRVLLNAGEWSDWIPVHFQMVQ
;
A
#
# COMPACT_ATOMS: atom_id res chain seq x y z
N MET A 1 57.72 37.49 4.48
CA MET A 1 56.79 37.28 3.35
C MET A 1 55.38 37.44 3.88
N ILE A 2 54.76 38.57 3.56
CA ILE A 2 53.54 39.07 4.19
C ILE A 2 52.34 38.59 3.37
N ARG A 3 51.42 37.85 4.02
CA ARG A 3 50.15 37.42 3.42
C ARG A 3 49.15 38.56 3.58
N LEU A 4 48.64 39.05 2.46
CA LEU A 4 47.64 40.10 2.37
C LEU A 4 46.24 39.51 2.65
N PHE A 5 45.54 40.06 3.63
CA PHE A 5 44.12 39.82 3.87
C PHE A 5 43.30 40.80 3.02
N VAL A 6 42.32 40.29 2.26
CA VAL A 6 41.28 41.11 1.62
C VAL A 6 39.97 40.80 2.31
N VAL A 7 39.39 41.81 2.96
CA VAL A 7 38.04 41.79 3.51
C VAL A 7 37.11 42.35 2.43
N VAL A 8 36.19 41.53 1.94
CA VAL A 8 35.08 41.97 1.08
C VAL A 8 33.88 42.23 1.97
N LEU A 9 33.53 43.50 2.16
CA LEU A 9 32.27 43.93 2.75
C LEU A 9 31.21 43.99 1.65
N LEU A 10 30.39 42.94 1.55
CA LEU A 10 29.17 42.95 0.73
C LEU A 10 28.05 43.60 1.56
N GLY A 11 27.59 44.76 1.09
CA GLY A 11 26.48 45.48 1.69
C GLY A 11 25.19 44.66 1.64
N LEU A 12 24.64 44.35 2.81
CA LEU A 12 23.29 43.86 2.98
C LEU A 12 22.31 44.98 2.64
N SER A 13 21.74 44.97 1.43
CA SER A 13 20.41 45.54 1.27
C SER A 13 19.42 44.59 1.93
N LEU A 14 18.90 44.98 3.09
CA LEU A 14 17.69 44.41 3.66
C LEU A 14 16.52 44.78 2.72
N ALA A 15 16.41 44.05 1.61
CA ALA A 15 15.14 43.94 0.92
C ALA A 15 14.21 43.25 1.91
N ALA A 16 13.11 43.92 2.27
CA ALA A 16 11.99 43.27 2.91
C ALA A 16 11.66 41.99 2.11
N PRO A 17 11.34 40.87 2.77
CA PRO A 17 10.89 39.69 2.03
C PRO A 17 9.72 40.15 1.17
N ALA A 18 9.87 40.04 -0.14
CA ALA A 18 8.75 40.18 -1.04
C ALA A 18 7.66 39.25 -0.49
N GLU A 19 6.47 39.78 -0.26
CA GLU A 19 5.29 38.94 -0.06
C GLU A 19 5.30 37.94 -1.21
N THR A 20 5.60 36.69 -0.90
CA THR A 20 5.50 35.63 -1.87
C THR A 20 4.01 35.55 -2.19
N ASP A 21 3.64 36.00 -3.40
CA ASP A 21 2.33 35.71 -3.97
C ASP A 21 2.08 34.23 -3.70
N ALA A 22 1.13 33.93 -2.81
CA ALA A 22 1.05 32.62 -2.17
C ALA A 22 0.91 31.59 -3.29
N ALA A 23 1.98 30.82 -3.53
CA ALA A 23 2.07 29.97 -4.70
C ALA A 23 0.78 29.15 -4.82
N LYS A 24 0.13 29.24 -6.00
CA LYS A 24 -1.14 28.56 -6.24
C LYS A 24 -0.97 27.07 -5.93
N ARG A 25 -1.73 26.57 -4.97
CA ARG A 25 -1.73 25.15 -4.59
C ARG A 25 -2.67 24.39 -5.51
N MET A 26 -2.29 23.18 -5.88
CA MET A 26 -3.09 22.26 -6.68
C MET A 26 -3.36 20.99 -5.86
N VAL A 27 -4.59 20.48 -5.94
CA VAL A 27 -4.96 19.17 -5.41
C VAL A 27 -5.46 18.33 -6.56
N LEU A 28 -4.81 17.19 -6.79
CA LEU A 28 -5.31 16.16 -7.69
C LEU A 28 -6.03 15.13 -6.82
N PHE A 29 -7.31 14.93 -7.09
CA PHE A 29 -8.14 13.96 -6.40
C PHE A 29 -8.67 12.95 -7.41
N GLY A 30 -8.21 11.71 -7.31
CA GLY A 30 -8.66 10.64 -8.19
C GLY A 30 -9.58 9.68 -7.45
N VAL A 31 -10.64 9.24 -8.14
CA VAL A 31 -11.62 8.29 -7.64
C VAL A 31 -11.65 7.09 -8.57
N ASP A 32 -11.36 5.90 -8.04
CA ASP A 32 -11.36 4.67 -8.81
C ASP A 32 -12.78 4.31 -9.28
N GLY A 33 -12.93 3.89 -10.53
CA GLY A 33 -14.21 3.46 -11.10
C GLY A 33 -15.29 4.55 -11.20
N MET A 34 -14.95 5.84 -11.17
CA MET A 34 -15.94 6.92 -11.31
C MET A 34 -16.45 7.04 -12.75
N ASP A 35 -17.63 6.49 -13.02
CA ASP A 35 -18.29 6.63 -14.32
C ASP A 35 -18.85 8.05 -14.52
N PRO A 36 -18.52 8.74 -15.63
CA PRO A 36 -18.94 10.12 -15.85
C PRO A 36 -20.45 10.27 -16.08
N THR A 37 -21.12 9.24 -16.59
CA THR A 37 -22.58 9.24 -16.84
C THR A 37 -23.33 9.15 -15.52
N LEU A 38 -22.95 8.21 -14.65
CA LEU A 38 -23.53 8.08 -13.32
C LEU A 38 -23.25 9.32 -12.47
N LEU A 39 -22.03 9.86 -12.54
CA LEU A 39 -21.69 11.08 -11.82
C LEU A 39 -22.54 12.26 -12.27
N GLN A 40 -22.76 12.43 -13.58
CA GLN A 40 -23.66 13.46 -14.10
C GLN A 40 -25.09 13.29 -13.56
N GLN A 41 -25.61 12.06 -13.60
CA GLN A 41 -26.94 11.75 -13.06
C GLN A 41 -27.05 12.12 -11.57
N PHE A 42 -26.09 11.71 -10.73
CA PHE A 42 -26.10 12.04 -9.30
C PHE A 42 -25.95 13.54 -9.02
N MET A 43 -25.24 14.28 -9.87
CA MET A 43 -25.21 15.74 -9.79
C MET A 43 -26.57 16.36 -10.16
N ASP A 44 -27.28 15.80 -11.13
CA ASP A 44 -28.59 16.28 -11.56
C ASP A 44 -29.69 15.99 -10.54
N ASP A 45 -29.66 14.79 -9.96
CA ASP A 45 -30.57 14.34 -8.90
C ASP A 45 -30.33 15.04 -7.55
N GLY A 46 -29.18 15.71 -7.41
CA GLY A 46 -28.84 16.53 -6.23
C GLY A 46 -28.07 15.79 -5.14
N ASP A 47 -27.70 14.53 -5.37
CA ASP A 47 -26.92 13.69 -4.43
C ASP A 47 -25.45 14.12 -4.33
N MET A 48 -24.92 14.78 -5.35
CA MET A 48 -23.52 15.24 -5.41
C MET A 48 -23.39 16.78 -5.51
N PRO A 49 -23.90 17.55 -4.53
CA PRO A 49 -24.01 19.01 -4.63
C PRO A 49 -22.65 19.73 -4.68
N ASN A 50 -21.60 19.16 -4.07
CA ASN A 50 -20.26 19.74 -4.09
C ASN A 50 -19.57 19.54 -5.45
N LEU A 51 -19.71 18.36 -6.06
CA LEU A 51 -19.18 18.10 -7.40
C LEU A 51 -19.92 18.92 -8.45
N LYS A 52 -21.25 19.10 -8.31
CA LYS A 52 -22.04 19.99 -9.17
C LYS A 52 -21.52 21.43 -9.15
N LYS A 53 -21.19 21.96 -7.95
CA LYS A 53 -20.60 23.30 -7.80
C LYS A 53 -19.24 23.40 -8.47
N LEU A 54 -18.38 22.39 -8.31
CA LEU A 54 -17.05 22.36 -8.95
C LEU A 54 -17.16 22.30 -10.48
N ALA A 55 -18.06 21.46 -11.00
CA ALA A 55 -18.34 21.37 -12.43
C ALA A 55 -18.82 22.70 -13.01
N ALA A 56 -19.71 23.41 -12.30
CA ALA A 56 -20.21 24.72 -12.74
C ALA A 56 -19.16 25.84 -12.66
N ALA A 57 -18.22 25.76 -11.72
CA ALA A 57 -17.19 26.79 -11.51
C ALA A 57 -15.98 26.64 -12.47
N GLY A 58 -15.66 25.42 -12.90
CA GLY A 58 -14.53 25.14 -13.79
C GLY A 58 -14.95 24.38 -15.05
N GLY A 59 -15.41 23.14 -14.87
CA GLY A 59 -15.91 22.31 -15.96
C GLY A 59 -16.05 20.85 -15.55
N PHE A 60 -16.76 20.09 -16.38
CA PHE A 60 -16.86 18.65 -16.27
C PHE A 60 -16.80 18.06 -17.69
N MET A 61 -15.82 17.18 -17.92
CA MET A 61 -15.58 16.58 -19.24
C MET A 61 -15.35 15.08 -19.07
N PRO A 62 -16.04 14.22 -19.82
CA PRO A 62 -15.73 12.80 -19.87
C PRO A 62 -14.31 12.58 -20.40
N LEU A 63 -13.55 11.73 -19.73
CA LEU A 63 -12.23 11.28 -20.19
C LEU A 63 -12.32 9.82 -20.65
N ALA A 64 -11.62 9.50 -21.72
CA ALA A 64 -11.42 8.11 -22.12
C ALA A 64 -10.56 7.39 -21.07
N THR A 65 -10.84 6.11 -20.85
CA THR A 65 -10.05 5.24 -19.97
C THR A 65 -8.94 4.53 -20.74
N SER A 66 -8.05 3.86 -20.02
CA SER A 66 -6.98 3.03 -20.56
C SER A 66 -7.53 1.83 -21.34
N ILE A 67 -6.71 1.25 -22.22
CA ILE A 67 -6.99 -0.04 -22.85
C ILE A 67 -5.85 -1.02 -22.50
N PRO A 68 -6.09 -2.03 -21.64
CA PRO A 68 -7.39 -2.42 -21.07
C PRO A 68 -7.86 -1.50 -19.93
N ALA A 69 -9.18 -1.46 -19.72
CA ALA A 69 -9.85 -0.62 -18.70
C ALA A 69 -9.75 -1.26 -17.31
N GLN A 70 -8.51 -1.42 -16.82
CA GLN A 70 -8.17 -1.96 -15.51
C GLN A 70 -7.56 -0.86 -14.66
N SER A 71 -7.90 -0.79 -13.36
CA SER A 71 -7.37 0.22 -12.45
C SER A 71 -5.84 0.34 -12.49
N PRO A 72 -5.01 -0.73 -12.38
CA PRO A 72 -3.56 -0.58 -12.40
C PRO A 72 -3.02 -0.02 -13.71
N VAL A 73 -3.75 -0.22 -14.81
CA VAL A 73 -3.39 0.31 -16.14
C VAL A 73 -3.73 1.79 -16.21
N ALA A 74 -4.97 2.18 -15.90
CA ALA A 74 -5.40 3.58 -15.90
C ALA A 74 -4.59 4.46 -14.92
N TRP A 75 -4.26 3.93 -13.75
CA TRP A 75 -3.42 4.65 -12.80
C TRP A 75 -1.97 4.78 -13.30
N SER A 76 -1.44 3.79 -14.02
CA SER A 76 -0.11 3.90 -14.63
C SER A 76 -0.07 4.91 -15.78
N ASP A 77 -1.11 4.94 -16.62
CA ASP A 77 -1.32 5.97 -17.64
C ASP A 77 -1.33 7.37 -16.99
N PHE A 78 -2.10 7.55 -15.92
CA PHE A 78 -2.19 8.80 -15.17
C PHE A 78 -0.83 9.24 -14.59
N ILE A 79 -0.08 8.30 -14.00
CA ILE A 79 1.19 8.60 -13.33
C ILE A 79 2.25 9.03 -14.33
N THR A 80 2.31 8.37 -15.48
CA THR A 80 3.45 8.49 -16.42
C THR A 80 3.12 9.31 -17.67
N GLY A 81 1.84 9.50 -17.98
CA GLY A 81 1.40 10.03 -19.27
C GLY A 81 1.65 9.06 -20.45
N MET A 82 2.10 7.84 -20.18
CA MET A 82 2.34 6.80 -21.19
C MET A 82 1.10 5.94 -21.37
N ASN A 83 1.11 5.08 -22.39
CA ASN A 83 0.12 4.00 -22.54
C ASN A 83 0.71 2.68 -22.01
N PRO A 84 -0.05 1.56 -22.03
CA PRO A 84 0.41 0.29 -21.47
C PRO A 84 1.67 -0.29 -22.10
N GLY A 85 1.89 -0.02 -23.40
CA GLY A 85 3.12 -0.40 -24.09
C GLY A 85 4.35 0.39 -23.63
N GLY A 86 4.15 1.55 -22.99
CA GLY A 86 5.19 2.41 -22.46
C GLY A 86 5.53 2.14 -21.00
N HIS A 87 4.53 1.99 -20.13
CA HIS A 87 4.74 1.79 -18.69
C HIS A 87 4.72 0.31 -18.26
N GLY A 88 4.41 -0.63 -19.17
CA GLY A 88 4.57 -2.08 -18.95
C GLY A 88 3.48 -2.78 -18.12
N ILE A 89 2.45 -2.07 -17.67
CA ILE A 89 1.37 -2.62 -16.82
C ILE A 89 0.14 -2.90 -17.68
N PHE A 90 -0.32 -4.16 -17.70
CA PHE A 90 -1.44 -4.58 -18.55
C PHE A 90 -2.64 -5.18 -17.80
N ASP A 91 -2.46 -5.54 -16.53
CA ASP A 91 -3.49 -6.13 -15.67
C ASP A 91 -3.05 -5.98 -14.20
N PHE A 92 -3.80 -6.47 -13.23
CA PHE A 92 -3.39 -6.65 -11.82
C PHE A 92 -2.36 -7.76 -11.65
N ILE A 93 -2.41 -8.76 -12.52
CA ILE A 93 -1.50 -9.91 -12.49
C ILE A 93 -0.69 -10.00 -13.78
N ALA A 94 0.56 -10.36 -13.64
CA ALA A 94 1.43 -10.71 -14.76
C ALA A 94 1.84 -12.18 -14.64
N LEU A 95 2.21 -12.78 -15.77
CA LEU A 95 2.65 -14.17 -15.83
C LEU A 95 4.17 -14.21 -15.87
N ASP A 96 4.77 -14.90 -14.92
CA ASP A 96 6.19 -15.21 -14.98
C ASP A 96 6.42 -16.24 -16.10
N ARG A 97 7.21 -15.89 -17.11
CA ARG A 97 7.34 -16.71 -18.34
C ARG A 97 8.14 -18.00 -18.14
N GLU A 98 8.93 -18.08 -17.07
CA GLU A 98 9.75 -19.26 -16.79
C GLU A 98 8.98 -20.27 -15.95
N THR A 99 8.32 -19.79 -14.90
CA THR A 99 7.58 -20.63 -13.94
C THR A 99 6.12 -20.82 -14.30
N MET A 100 5.58 -19.98 -15.18
CA MET A 100 4.15 -19.90 -15.54
C MET A 100 3.24 -19.61 -14.35
N LEU A 101 3.79 -19.03 -13.28
CA LEU A 101 3.02 -18.62 -12.10
C LEU A 101 2.61 -17.15 -12.21
N PRO A 102 1.42 -16.78 -11.71
CA PRO A 102 1.01 -15.38 -11.64
C PRO A 102 1.78 -14.64 -10.55
N TYR A 103 2.05 -13.37 -10.78
CA TYR A 103 2.59 -12.43 -9.79
C TYR A 103 1.89 -11.07 -9.91
N LEU A 104 2.01 -10.21 -8.90
CA LEU A 104 1.45 -8.86 -8.93
C LEU A 104 2.17 -8.03 -10.00
N SER A 105 1.42 -7.50 -10.96
CA SER A 105 2.02 -6.76 -12.08
C SER A 105 2.68 -5.46 -11.65
N SER A 106 2.27 -4.86 -10.53
CA SER A 106 2.73 -3.56 -10.05
C SER A 106 4.03 -3.63 -9.27
N ALA A 107 4.28 -4.73 -8.56
CA ALA A 107 5.42 -4.86 -7.68
C ALA A 107 5.85 -6.33 -7.59
N ARG A 108 7.16 -6.57 -7.63
CA ARG A 108 7.74 -7.91 -7.54
C ARG A 108 8.83 -7.94 -6.48
N VAL A 109 8.81 -8.98 -5.64
CA VAL A 109 9.95 -9.27 -4.76
C VAL A 109 11.01 -9.99 -5.59
N GLU A 110 12.15 -9.36 -5.78
CA GLU A 110 13.31 -9.97 -6.41
C GLU A 110 14.14 -10.72 -5.38
N ARG A 111 14.50 -11.97 -5.72
CA ARG A 111 15.34 -12.79 -4.86
C ARG A 111 16.77 -12.26 -4.84
N SER A 112 17.39 -12.37 -3.67
CA SER A 112 18.83 -12.14 -3.50
C SER A 112 19.64 -12.85 -4.58
N GLY A 113 20.52 -12.13 -5.28
CA GLY A 113 21.44 -12.69 -6.28
C GLY A 113 22.51 -13.64 -5.73
N ARG A 114 22.52 -13.87 -4.40
CA ARG A 114 23.38 -14.84 -3.73
C ARG A 114 22.53 -15.91 -3.05
N GLU A 115 22.88 -17.16 -3.31
CA GLU A 115 22.32 -18.31 -2.60
C GLU A 115 22.58 -18.18 -1.09
N PRO A 116 21.57 -18.41 -0.24
CA PRO A 116 21.74 -18.40 1.21
C PRO A 116 22.76 -19.45 1.67
N LEU A 117 23.54 -19.13 2.70
CA LEU A 117 24.45 -20.09 3.30
C LEU A 117 23.64 -21.13 4.09
N ALA A 118 23.80 -22.41 3.74
CA ALA A 118 23.15 -23.51 4.43
C ALA A 118 23.97 -23.97 5.65
N ILE A 119 23.42 -23.84 6.85
CA ILE A 119 24.01 -24.36 8.09
C ILE A 119 22.96 -25.21 8.81
N GLY A 120 22.99 -26.53 8.57
CA GLY A 120 21.94 -27.44 9.05
C GLY A 120 20.57 -27.01 8.51
N ARG A 121 19.61 -26.81 9.42
CA ARG A 121 18.26 -26.33 9.09
C ARG A 121 18.20 -24.85 8.69
N TRP A 122 19.27 -24.09 8.94
CA TRP A 122 19.27 -22.65 8.72
C TRP A 122 19.67 -22.31 7.29
N ARG A 123 19.06 -21.24 6.78
CA ARG A 123 19.33 -20.59 5.50
C ARG A 123 19.66 -19.13 5.79
N ILE A 124 20.94 -18.81 5.86
CA ILE A 124 21.39 -17.47 6.25
C ILE A 124 21.49 -16.61 4.98
N PRO A 125 20.64 -15.57 4.82
CA PRO A 125 20.68 -14.73 3.64
C PRO A 125 22.00 -13.97 3.59
N LEU A 126 22.65 -13.97 2.42
CA LEU A 126 23.90 -13.25 2.17
C LEU A 126 23.66 -11.87 1.54
N SER A 127 22.41 -11.57 1.17
CA SER A 127 21.91 -10.29 0.70
C SER A 127 20.42 -10.18 1.01
N ALA A 128 19.92 -8.95 1.10
CA ALA A 128 18.50 -8.69 1.26
C ALA A 128 17.75 -8.96 -0.05
N GLU A 129 16.48 -9.32 0.07
CA GLU A 129 15.52 -9.24 -1.03
C GLU A 129 15.01 -7.79 -1.15
N GLU A 130 14.66 -7.39 -2.35
CA GLU A 130 14.13 -6.06 -2.63
C GLU A 130 12.79 -6.19 -3.34
N THR A 131 11.84 -5.31 -3.01
CA THR A 131 10.64 -5.18 -3.83
C THR A 131 10.88 -4.13 -4.89
N VAL A 132 10.68 -4.49 -6.15
CA VAL A 132 10.87 -3.63 -7.30
C VAL A 132 9.51 -3.16 -7.81
N LEU A 133 9.41 -1.86 -8.09
CA LEU A 133 8.27 -1.30 -8.81
C LEU A 133 8.38 -1.70 -10.28
N MET A 134 7.36 -2.39 -10.79
CA MET A 134 7.36 -2.95 -12.15
C MET A 134 6.84 -1.95 -13.21
N ARG A 135 6.29 -0.81 -12.77
CA ARG A 135 5.81 0.24 -13.66
C ARG A 135 7.00 1.04 -14.19
N ASP A 136 7.19 0.99 -15.50
CA ASP A 136 8.17 1.82 -16.19
C ASP A 136 7.69 3.27 -16.33
N GLY A 137 8.63 4.17 -16.62
CA GLY A 137 8.35 5.58 -16.89
C GLY A 137 8.41 6.48 -15.66
N GLN A 138 8.84 7.71 -15.90
CA GLN A 138 8.94 8.76 -14.88
C GLN A 138 7.53 9.17 -14.43
N ALA A 139 7.30 9.17 -13.12
CA ALA A 139 6.08 9.70 -12.55
C ALA A 139 6.08 11.23 -12.65
N PHE A 140 4.91 11.84 -12.92
CA PHE A 140 4.83 13.30 -13.06
C PHE A 140 5.30 14.05 -11.80
N TRP A 141 5.22 13.45 -10.62
CA TRP A 141 5.71 14.07 -9.39
C TRP A 141 7.23 14.02 -9.25
N GLU A 142 7.94 13.12 -9.94
CA GLU A 142 9.40 13.20 -10.05
C GLU A 142 9.79 14.45 -10.84
N VAL A 143 9.05 14.77 -11.91
CA VAL A 143 9.25 16.01 -12.67
C VAL A 143 9.00 17.24 -11.80
N LEU A 144 8.01 17.18 -10.90
CA LEU A 144 7.76 18.26 -9.92
C LEU A 144 8.93 18.39 -8.93
N ASP A 145 9.44 17.27 -8.41
CA ASP A 145 10.56 17.25 -7.47
C ASP A 145 11.86 17.78 -8.12
N GLU A 146 12.16 17.36 -9.35
CA GLU A 146 13.27 17.87 -10.17
C GLU A 146 13.16 19.38 -10.43
N ALA A 147 11.94 19.90 -10.55
CA ALA A 147 11.67 21.33 -10.68
C ALA A 147 11.66 22.09 -9.34
N GLY A 148 11.89 21.41 -8.20
CA GLY A 148 11.84 22.00 -6.86
C GLY A 148 10.43 22.36 -6.39
N ILE A 149 9.40 21.74 -6.96
CA ILE A 149 7.99 21.95 -6.61
C ILE A 149 7.57 20.88 -5.60
N PRO A 150 7.30 21.25 -4.33
CA PRO A 150 6.96 20.27 -3.31
C PRO A 150 5.60 19.62 -3.58
N ALA A 151 5.59 18.29 -3.61
CA ALA A 151 4.39 17.48 -3.76
C ALA A 151 4.15 16.60 -2.52
N THR A 152 2.94 16.07 -2.39
CA THR A 152 2.59 15.05 -1.39
C THR A 152 1.71 14.02 -2.07
N ILE A 153 2.19 12.78 -2.09
CA ILE A 153 1.56 11.67 -2.78
C ILE A 153 0.92 10.78 -1.73
N PHE A 154 -0.41 10.72 -1.73
CA PHE A 154 -1.15 10.00 -0.69
C PHE A 154 -2.06 8.95 -1.32
N ARG A 155 -1.71 7.68 -1.11
CA ARG A 155 -2.44 6.50 -1.56
C ARG A 155 -2.67 6.43 -3.08
N VAL A 156 -1.75 6.99 -3.87
CA VAL A 156 -1.77 6.79 -5.32
C VAL A 156 -1.47 5.32 -5.62
N PRO A 157 -2.31 4.61 -6.40
CA PRO A 157 -2.07 3.21 -6.77
C PRO A 157 -0.81 3.00 -7.60
N VAL A 158 -0.33 1.75 -7.68
CA VAL A 158 0.79 1.35 -8.55
C VAL A 158 2.05 2.19 -8.33
N ASN A 159 2.30 2.47 -7.06
CA ASN A 159 3.45 3.24 -6.61
C ASN A 159 4.11 2.53 -5.42
N TYR A 160 4.33 1.21 -5.50
CA TYR A 160 5.06 0.46 -4.47
C TYR A 160 6.31 -0.24 -5.06
N PRO A 161 7.50 -0.09 -4.46
CA PRO A 161 7.80 0.87 -3.40
C PRO A 161 7.48 2.32 -3.83
N PRO A 162 7.12 3.21 -2.88
CA PRO A 162 6.77 4.58 -3.22
C PRO A 162 7.95 5.27 -3.87
N ILE A 163 7.76 5.75 -5.10
CA ILE A 163 8.66 6.71 -5.70
C ILE A 163 8.62 7.97 -4.83
N PRO A 164 9.76 8.42 -4.27
CA PRO A 164 9.80 9.60 -3.44
C PRO A 164 9.38 10.86 -4.22
N ALA A 165 8.66 11.75 -3.54
CA ALA A 165 8.45 13.13 -3.95
C ALA A 165 8.90 13.98 -2.74
N GLY A 166 10.22 14.13 -2.58
CA GLY A 166 10.82 14.37 -1.27
C GLY A 166 10.45 13.28 -0.26
N GLU A 167 10.09 13.65 0.98
CA GLU A 167 9.76 12.71 2.08
C GLU A 167 8.27 12.33 2.18
N ARG A 168 7.43 12.68 1.19
CA ARG A 168 5.96 12.67 1.34
C ARG A 168 5.25 11.77 0.34
N ALA A 169 5.58 10.49 0.32
CA ALA A 169 4.91 9.51 -0.53
C ALA A 169 4.40 8.31 0.29
N LEU A 170 3.10 8.02 0.18
CA LEU A 170 2.47 6.82 0.72
C LEU A 170 1.78 6.08 -0.42
N SER A 171 2.18 4.84 -0.66
CA SER A 171 1.63 3.96 -1.70
C SER A 171 0.16 3.58 -1.42
N GLY A 172 -0.60 3.39 -2.51
CA GLY A 172 -1.99 2.93 -2.45
C GLY A 172 -2.15 1.45 -2.82
N MET A 173 -3.20 1.17 -3.59
CA MET A 173 -3.43 -0.16 -4.19
C MET A 173 -2.19 -0.63 -4.98
N GLY A 174 -1.89 -1.93 -4.89
CA GLY A 174 -0.67 -2.52 -5.46
C GLY A 174 0.48 -2.63 -4.45
N THR A 175 0.30 -2.12 -3.23
CA THR A 175 1.19 -2.39 -2.08
C THR A 175 0.95 -3.82 -1.59
N PRO A 176 1.96 -4.71 -1.64
CA PRO A 176 1.81 -6.07 -1.17
C PRO A 176 1.69 -6.14 0.36
N ASP A 177 0.95 -7.13 0.86
CA ASP A 177 0.98 -7.48 2.28
C ASP A 177 2.30 -8.18 2.66
N LEU A 178 2.47 -8.50 3.95
CA LEU A 178 3.67 -9.21 4.43
C LEU A 178 3.90 -10.55 3.72
N ARG A 179 2.86 -11.16 3.13
CA ARG A 179 2.95 -12.42 2.40
C ARG A 179 3.20 -12.23 0.89
N GLY A 180 3.38 -10.99 0.43
CA GLY A 180 3.56 -10.67 -0.98
C GLY A 180 2.27 -10.69 -1.79
N THR A 181 1.10 -10.67 -1.14
CA THR A 181 -0.22 -10.77 -1.78
C THR A 181 -0.92 -9.41 -1.83
N SER A 182 -2.04 -9.30 -2.54
CA SER A 182 -2.82 -8.05 -2.68
C SER A 182 -3.72 -7.77 -1.47
N GLY A 183 -3.15 -7.72 -0.26
CA GLY A 183 -3.87 -7.33 0.95
C GLY A 183 -4.97 -8.30 1.39
N ILE A 184 -4.64 -9.58 1.55
CA ILE A 184 -5.60 -10.62 1.90
C ILE A 184 -5.99 -10.53 3.39
N PHE A 185 -7.29 -10.48 3.70
CA PHE A 185 -7.79 -10.46 5.08
C PHE A 185 -7.84 -11.86 5.72
N SER A 186 -7.85 -11.93 7.06
CA SER A 186 -8.10 -13.17 7.80
C SER A 186 -9.38 -13.02 8.63
N PHE A 187 -10.34 -13.94 8.47
CA PHE A 187 -11.61 -13.96 9.19
C PHE A 187 -11.67 -15.17 10.13
N ILE A 188 -11.55 -14.92 11.44
CA ILE A 188 -11.59 -15.96 12.47
C ILE A 188 -13.03 -16.16 12.94
N THR A 189 -13.54 -17.39 12.89
CA THR A 189 -14.91 -17.73 13.30
C THR A 189 -15.00 -19.09 14.00
N THR A 190 -15.98 -19.30 14.86
CA THR A 190 -16.27 -20.61 15.45
C THR A 190 -17.40 -21.35 14.72
N ASP A 191 -17.93 -20.79 13.62
CA ASP A 191 -18.98 -21.41 12.82
C ASP A 191 -18.40 -22.52 11.93
N PRO A 192 -18.69 -23.81 12.20
CA PRO A 192 -18.13 -24.91 11.43
C PRO A 192 -18.66 -24.97 9.99
N SER A 193 -19.80 -24.35 9.70
CA SER A 193 -20.35 -24.32 8.33
C SER A 193 -19.46 -23.56 7.35
N ARG A 194 -18.54 -22.73 7.87
CA ARG A 194 -17.62 -21.91 7.07
C ARG A 194 -16.33 -22.62 6.68
N GLN A 195 -16.09 -23.85 7.13
CA GLN A 195 -14.80 -24.54 6.97
C GLN A 195 -14.38 -24.75 5.52
N SER A 196 -15.34 -24.93 4.60
CA SER A 196 -15.07 -25.15 3.17
C SER A 196 -15.54 -23.98 2.30
N VAL A 197 -15.80 -22.82 2.90
CA VAL A 197 -16.23 -21.63 2.16
C VAL A 197 -15.00 -20.87 1.70
N GLU A 198 -14.77 -20.85 0.39
CA GLU A 198 -13.80 -19.95 -0.23
C GLU A 198 -14.36 -18.53 -0.33
N VAL A 199 -13.52 -17.54 -0.06
CA VAL A 199 -13.89 -16.12 -0.18
C VAL A 199 -12.86 -15.39 -1.03
N SER A 200 -13.32 -14.41 -1.81
CA SER A 200 -12.40 -13.56 -2.56
C SER A 200 -11.70 -12.59 -1.61
N GLY A 201 -10.37 -12.48 -1.74
CA GLY A 201 -9.58 -11.47 -1.03
C GLY A 201 -9.28 -11.80 0.44
N GLY A 202 -9.54 -13.02 0.90
CA GLY A 202 -9.35 -13.39 2.30
C GLY A 202 -9.21 -14.88 2.54
N GLU A 203 -8.92 -15.23 3.79
CA GLU A 203 -8.97 -16.60 4.31
C GLU A 203 -9.92 -16.69 5.52
N ILE A 204 -10.66 -17.79 5.62
CA ILE A 204 -11.49 -18.09 6.78
C ILE A 204 -10.74 -19.07 7.68
N ILE A 205 -10.61 -18.72 8.96
CA ILE A 205 -9.98 -19.53 9.99
C ILE A 205 -11.08 -20.01 10.94
N VAL A 206 -11.50 -21.27 10.79
CA VAL A 206 -12.46 -21.88 11.72
C VAL A 206 -11.73 -22.29 13.00
N ALA A 207 -11.89 -21.47 14.03
CA ALA A 207 -11.24 -21.60 15.32
C ALA A 207 -11.93 -22.61 16.24
N LYS A 208 -11.15 -23.24 17.12
CA LYS A 208 -11.67 -24.15 18.14
C LYS A 208 -12.07 -23.36 19.38
N ARG A 209 -13.29 -23.59 19.86
CA ARG A 209 -13.80 -23.01 21.11
C ARG A 209 -13.80 -24.06 22.22
N THR A 210 -13.21 -23.70 23.36
CA THR A 210 -13.25 -24.48 24.60
C THR A 210 -13.78 -23.59 25.72
N GLY A 211 -15.05 -23.76 26.08
CA GLY A 211 -15.73 -22.90 27.05
C GLY A 211 -15.81 -21.44 26.57
N THR A 212 -15.15 -20.54 27.28
CA THR A 212 -15.07 -19.10 26.96
C THR A 212 -13.84 -18.72 26.16
N VAL A 213 -12.96 -19.68 25.83
CA VAL A 213 -11.71 -19.43 25.12
C VAL A 213 -11.80 -19.94 23.69
N ILE A 214 -11.39 -19.11 22.74
CA ILE A 214 -11.28 -19.44 21.32
C ILE A 214 -9.81 -19.36 20.93
N GLY A 215 -9.27 -20.43 20.35
CA GLY A 215 -7.89 -20.51 19.87
C GLY A 215 -7.81 -20.58 18.34
N ALA A 216 -6.94 -19.76 17.77
CA ALA A 216 -6.64 -19.70 16.35
C ALA A 216 -5.15 -19.35 16.11
N GLU A 217 -4.72 -19.40 14.85
CA GLU A 217 -3.39 -18.96 14.42
C GLU A 217 -3.54 -17.98 13.28
N LEU A 218 -2.81 -16.86 13.34
CA LEU A 218 -2.69 -15.91 12.25
C LEU A 218 -1.47 -16.27 11.41
N ALA A 219 -1.69 -16.47 10.11
CA ALA A 219 -0.66 -16.77 9.14
C ALA A 219 0.21 -15.55 8.81
N GLY A 220 1.53 -15.70 8.92
CA GLY A 220 2.52 -14.72 8.51
C GLY A 220 3.22 -15.07 7.19
N PRO A 221 4.32 -14.37 6.86
CA PRO A 221 5.15 -14.71 5.71
C PRO A 221 5.88 -16.06 5.88
N ALA A 222 6.39 -16.58 4.76
CA ALA A 222 7.31 -17.71 4.77
C ALA A 222 8.61 -17.36 5.51
N ASN A 223 9.07 -18.26 6.37
CA ASN A 223 10.31 -18.08 7.12
C ASN A 223 11.51 -18.51 6.26
N ALA A 224 12.03 -17.58 5.46
CA ALA A 224 13.17 -17.81 4.58
C ALA A 224 14.48 -18.20 5.31
N PHE A 225 14.55 -18.04 6.64
CA PHE A 225 15.73 -18.43 7.43
C PHE A 225 15.80 -19.94 7.71
N LEU A 226 14.75 -20.69 7.40
CA LEU A 226 14.68 -22.13 7.61
C LEU A 226 14.57 -22.89 6.29
N GLU A 227 15.11 -24.11 6.28
CA GLU A 227 14.91 -25.06 5.19
C GLU A 227 13.42 -25.28 4.90
N ASN A 228 13.06 -25.35 3.62
CA ASN A 228 11.67 -25.43 3.10
C ASN A 228 10.79 -24.20 3.36
N ALA A 229 11.35 -23.12 3.94
CA ALA A 229 10.66 -21.85 4.19
C ALA A 229 9.23 -22.00 4.77
N PRO A 230 9.06 -22.70 5.92
CA PRO A 230 7.75 -22.92 6.51
C PRO A 230 7.07 -21.59 6.82
N ARG A 231 5.74 -21.57 6.76
CA ARG A 231 4.98 -20.35 7.09
C ARG A 231 5.14 -20.01 8.58
N SER A 232 5.46 -18.76 8.87
CA SER A 232 5.42 -18.24 10.24
C SER A 232 3.97 -18.08 10.70
N VAL A 233 3.72 -18.26 12.00
CA VAL A 233 2.38 -18.10 12.59
C VAL A 233 2.47 -17.37 13.91
N VAL A 234 1.42 -16.64 14.25
CA VAL A 234 1.25 -16.01 15.56
C VAL A 234 -0.01 -16.57 16.20
N PRO A 235 0.05 -17.06 17.46
CA PRO A 235 -1.14 -17.54 18.15
C PRO A 235 -2.10 -16.37 18.43
N VAL A 236 -3.39 -16.62 18.19
CA VAL A 236 -4.49 -15.74 18.53
C VAL A 236 -5.39 -16.45 19.53
N THR A 237 -5.58 -15.84 20.69
CA THR A 237 -6.48 -16.34 21.73
C THR A 237 -7.51 -15.28 22.08
N VAL A 238 -8.78 -15.63 22.00
CA VAL A 238 -9.90 -14.75 22.38
C VAL A 238 -10.54 -15.31 23.63
N HIS A 239 -10.59 -14.51 24.69
CA HIS A 239 -11.31 -14.81 25.93
C HIS A 239 -12.61 -14.01 25.94
N LEU A 240 -13.73 -14.71 25.92
CA LEU A 240 -15.07 -14.12 25.96
C LEU A 240 -15.50 -13.89 27.40
N ASP A 241 -16.07 -12.71 27.67
CA ASP A 241 -16.84 -12.48 28.89
C ASP A 241 -18.21 -13.19 28.76
N VAL A 242 -18.70 -13.74 29.87
CA VAL A 242 -19.97 -14.50 29.89
C VAL A 242 -21.19 -13.64 30.18
N GLU A 243 -20.99 -12.48 30.80
CA GLU A 243 -22.05 -11.56 31.22
C GLU A 243 -22.16 -10.37 30.28
N HIS A 244 -21.03 -9.92 29.72
CA HIS A 244 -20.93 -8.74 28.89
C HIS A 244 -20.49 -9.08 27.47
N PRO A 245 -20.94 -8.33 26.44
CA PRO A 245 -20.51 -8.52 25.06
C PRO A 245 -19.10 -7.94 24.83
N VAL A 246 -18.13 -8.45 25.59
CA VAL A 246 -16.74 -8.00 25.60
C VAL A 246 -15.84 -9.20 25.41
N ALA A 247 -14.75 -9.00 24.66
CA ALA A 247 -13.75 -10.02 24.43
C ALA A 247 -12.35 -9.44 24.63
N LEU A 248 -11.50 -10.24 25.30
CA LEU A 248 -10.08 -9.98 25.39
C LEU A 248 -9.35 -10.81 24.34
N ILE A 249 -8.67 -10.13 23.42
CA ILE A 249 -7.91 -10.72 22.33
C ILE A 249 -6.42 -10.63 22.66
N ASN A 250 -5.76 -11.77 22.75
CA ASN A 250 -4.31 -11.89 22.79
C ASN A 250 -3.82 -12.28 21.40
N ILE A 251 -2.91 -11.51 20.82
CA ILE A 251 -2.28 -11.80 19.52
C ILE A 251 -0.78 -11.55 19.64
N GLY A 252 0.00 -12.63 19.62
CA GLY A 252 1.44 -12.56 19.90
C GLY A 252 1.71 -11.99 21.29
N ASP A 253 2.44 -10.88 21.36
CA ASP A 253 2.75 -10.14 22.59
C ASP A 253 1.71 -9.05 22.92
N GLN A 254 0.71 -8.84 22.07
CA GLN A 254 -0.30 -7.80 22.22
C GLN A 254 -1.56 -8.33 22.90
N ARG A 255 -2.22 -7.44 23.64
CA ARG A 255 -3.46 -7.73 24.38
C ARG A 255 -4.42 -6.56 24.23
N VAL A 256 -5.62 -6.82 23.70
CA VAL A 256 -6.64 -5.79 23.43
C VAL A 256 -8.00 -6.25 23.97
N LEU A 257 -8.72 -5.34 24.62
CA LEU A 257 -10.07 -5.57 25.10
C LEU A 257 -11.04 -4.81 24.18
N LEU A 258 -12.02 -5.50 23.62
CA LEU A 258 -12.99 -4.91 22.68
C LEU A 258 -14.42 -5.26 23.07
N ASN A 259 -15.32 -4.30 22.88
CA ASN A 259 -16.75 -4.54 22.87
C ASN A 259 -17.18 -5.16 21.53
N ALA A 260 -18.31 -5.86 21.53
CA ALA A 260 -18.88 -6.39 20.30
C ALA A 260 -19.18 -5.26 19.29
N GLY A 261 -18.64 -5.38 18.07
CA GLY A 261 -18.77 -4.38 17.01
C GLY A 261 -17.74 -3.24 17.06
N GLU A 262 -16.86 -3.23 18.05
CA GLU A 262 -15.80 -2.23 18.18
C GLU A 262 -14.58 -2.59 17.34
N TRP A 263 -14.00 -1.58 16.68
CA TRP A 263 -12.68 -1.69 16.05
C TRP A 263 -11.59 -1.38 17.06
N SER A 264 -10.52 -2.17 17.03
CA SER A 264 -9.27 -1.78 17.71
C SER A 264 -8.55 -0.67 16.94
N ASP A 265 -7.66 0.06 17.64
CA ASP A 265 -6.59 0.79 16.99
C ASP A 265 -5.64 -0.17 16.24
N TRP A 266 -4.70 0.37 15.47
CA TRP A 266 -3.68 -0.44 14.81
C TRP A 266 -2.80 -1.18 15.81
N ILE A 267 -2.76 -2.51 15.70
CA ILE A 267 -1.99 -3.39 16.58
C ILE A 267 -0.74 -3.90 15.84
N PRO A 268 0.48 -3.64 16.32
CA PRO A 268 1.68 -4.22 15.74
C PRO A 268 1.76 -5.71 16.07
N VAL A 269 1.90 -6.57 15.04
CA VAL A 269 2.03 -8.02 15.21
C VAL A 269 3.42 -8.46 14.75
N HIS A 270 4.14 -9.18 15.61
CA HIS A 270 5.50 -9.64 15.35
C HIS A 270 5.52 -11.14 15.01
N PHE A 271 6.06 -11.49 13.85
CA PHE A 271 6.28 -12.87 13.43
C PHE A 271 7.73 -13.28 13.73
N GLN A 272 7.91 -14.26 14.61
CA GLN A 272 9.24 -14.71 14.99
C GLN A 272 9.87 -15.58 13.89
N MET A 273 10.96 -15.08 13.28
CA MET A 273 11.68 -15.78 12.21
C MET A 273 12.88 -16.59 12.71
N VAL A 274 13.44 -16.20 13.85
CA VAL A 274 14.59 -16.87 14.48
C VAL A 274 14.24 -17.14 15.95
N GLN A 275 14.39 -18.40 16.35
CA GLN A 275 14.26 -18.88 17.74
C GLN A 275 15.62 -19.25 18.28
#